data_AF-A0A7L4R933-F1
#
_entry.id   AF-A0A7L4R933-F1
#
_cell.length_a   1.000
_cell.length_b   1.000
_cell.length_c   1.000
_cell.angle_alpha   90.00
_cell.angle_beta   90.00
_cell.angle_gamma   90.00
#
_symmetry.space_group_name_H-M   'P 1'
#
loop_
_entity.id
_entity.type
_entity.pdbx_description
1 polymer ?
#
loop_
_entity_poly.entity_id
_entity_poly.type
_entity_poly.pdbx_seq_one_letter_code
_entity_poly.pdbx_strand_id
1 'polypeptide(L)'
;MKETEVKLDEEGFEEIESSGKSPEQPAQSGSGNRPDFRIVQTDRDKNGNVVYANVGGMWRNISKNGNEFYTLRIGQLKLLVFPNDRK
;
A
#
# COMPACT_ATOMS: atom_id res chain seq x y z
N MET A 1 32.45 13.83 -13.97
CA MET A 1 31.04 13.54 -13.66
C MET A 1 30.87 13.83 -12.18
N LYS A 2 29.96 14.72 -11.78
CA LYS A 2 29.75 15.04 -10.36
C LYS A 2 28.72 14.05 -9.80
N GLU A 3 29.15 13.23 -8.87
CA GLU A 3 28.26 12.38 -8.07
C GLU A 3 27.38 13.31 -7.22
N THR A 4 26.07 13.16 -7.35
CA THR A 4 25.10 13.89 -6.53
C THR A 4 24.61 12.89 -5.50
N GLU A 5 25.14 12.98 -4.28
CA GLU A 5 24.60 12.26 -3.12
C GLU A 5 23.18 12.75 -2.85
N VAL A 6 22.21 11.87 -3.01
CA VAL A 6 20.83 12.11 -2.60
C VAL A 6 20.73 11.71 -1.13
N LYS A 7 20.70 12.71 -0.25
CA LYS A 7 20.39 12.52 1.18
C LYS A 7 18.91 12.18 1.31
N LEU A 8 18.62 10.98 1.83
CA LEU A 8 17.28 10.41 2.02
C LEU A 8 16.69 10.76 3.39
N ASP A 9 17.37 11.63 4.13
CA ASP A 9 17.21 11.85 5.56
C ASP A 9 16.12 12.91 5.87
N GLU A 10 15.71 13.71 4.87
CA GLU A 10 14.71 14.78 5.02
C GLU A 10 13.27 14.38 4.62
N GLU A 11 13.05 13.23 3.99
CA GLU A 11 11.70 12.71 3.71
C GLU A 11 11.16 11.90 4.91
N GLY A 12 11.12 12.54 6.07
CA GLY A 12 10.33 12.07 7.20
C GLY A 12 8.87 11.96 6.78
N PHE A 13 8.40 10.73 6.57
CA PHE A 13 6.99 10.45 6.34
C PHE A 13 6.21 10.72 7.63
N GLU A 14 5.61 11.90 7.74
CA GLU A 14 4.58 12.16 8.75
C GLU A 14 3.27 11.45 8.35
N GLU A 15 2.91 10.43 9.11
CA GLU A 15 1.57 9.86 9.10
C GLU A 15 0.64 10.92 9.73
N ILE A 16 -0.07 11.66 8.87
CA ILE A 16 -1.12 12.58 9.33
C ILE A 16 -2.22 11.73 9.97
N GLU A 17 -2.22 11.66 11.30
CA GLU A 17 -3.38 11.21 12.08
C GLU A 17 -4.52 12.20 11.83
N SER A 18 -5.43 11.82 10.92
CA SER A 18 -6.54 12.64 10.46
C SER A 18 -7.52 12.93 11.61
N SER A 19 -7.29 14.03 12.30
CA SER A 19 -8.23 14.65 13.23
C SER A 19 -8.92 15.82 12.54
N GLY A 20 -9.97 15.49 11.79
CA GLY A 20 -11.16 16.35 11.64
C GLY A 20 -11.12 17.54 10.67
N LYS A 21 -11.99 17.44 9.65
CA LYS A 21 -12.72 18.50 8.91
C LYS A 21 -11.93 19.37 7.91
N SER A 22 -12.12 19.08 6.61
CA SER A 22 -12.62 19.95 5.51
C SER A 22 -12.52 19.20 4.14
N PRO A 23 -12.97 19.75 2.99
CA PRO A 23 -14.19 19.35 2.31
C PRO A 23 -13.95 18.47 1.06
N GLU A 24 -14.92 17.61 0.74
CA GLU A 24 -15.19 17.01 -0.58
C GLU A 24 -13.99 16.35 -1.30
N GLN A 25 -13.48 15.26 -0.72
CA GLN A 25 -12.84 14.19 -1.50
C GLN A 25 -13.92 13.30 -2.16
N PRO A 26 -13.75 12.90 -3.43
CA PRO A 26 -14.69 11.98 -4.05
C PRO A 26 -14.53 10.59 -3.43
N ALA A 27 -15.59 10.15 -2.75
CA ALA A 27 -15.90 8.77 -2.40
C ALA A 27 -14.79 7.94 -1.72
N GLN A 28 -14.43 8.31 -0.48
CA GLN A 28 -14.06 7.32 0.53
C GLN A 28 -15.28 7.02 1.41
N SER A 29 -16.36 6.57 0.78
CA SER A 29 -17.59 6.18 1.47
C SER A 29 -17.43 4.80 2.12
N GLY A 30 -16.99 4.83 3.39
CA GLY A 30 -17.44 3.97 4.48
C GLY A 30 -17.51 2.45 4.26
N SER A 31 -16.50 1.73 4.72
CA SER A 31 -16.65 0.45 5.45
C SER A 31 -15.26 0.04 5.95
N GLY A 32 -15.15 -0.39 7.21
CA GLY A 32 -13.88 -0.39 7.96
C GLY A 32 -12.68 -1.00 7.22
N ASN A 33 -11.59 -0.21 7.15
CA ASN A 33 -10.18 -0.56 6.87
C ASN A 33 -9.91 -1.80 5.97
N ARG A 34 -10.80 -2.08 5.00
CA ARG A 34 -10.73 -3.27 4.17
C ARG A 34 -9.81 -2.97 3.00
N PRO A 35 -8.85 -3.86 2.68
CA PRO A 35 -7.97 -3.65 1.54
C PRO A 35 -8.73 -3.81 0.22
N ASP A 36 -8.30 -3.05 -0.78
CA ASP A 36 -8.76 -3.19 -2.18
C ASP A 36 -8.36 -4.56 -2.74
N PHE A 37 -7.13 -5.01 -2.41
CA PHE A 37 -6.63 -6.33 -2.80
C PHE A 37 -6.15 -7.12 -1.58
N ARG A 38 -6.50 -8.41 -1.54
CA ARG A 38 -5.93 -9.34 -0.56
C ARG A 38 -4.65 -9.93 -1.12
N ILE A 39 -3.65 -10.04 -0.25
CA ILE A 39 -2.37 -10.65 -0.58
C ILE A 39 -2.39 -12.05 -0.01
N VAL A 40 -2.16 -13.01 -0.87
CA VAL A 40 -2.23 -14.43 -0.51
C VAL A 40 -0.91 -15.11 -0.80
N GLN A 41 -0.56 -16.07 0.05
CA GLN A 41 0.56 -16.97 -0.14
C GLN A 41 0.02 -18.40 -0.28
N THR A 42 0.57 -19.15 -1.23
CA THR A 42 0.25 -20.57 -1.38
C THR A 42 0.87 -21.37 -0.24
N ASP A 43 0.08 -22.26 0.33
CA ASP A 43 0.50 -23.23 1.35
C ASP A 43 -0.13 -24.60 1.04
N ARG A 44 0.21 -25.63 1.81
CA ARG A 44 -0.37 -26.96 1.74
C ARG A 44 -1.14 -27.29 3.00
N ASP A 45 -2.37 -27.77 2.85
CA ASP A 45 -3.11 -28.32 3.97
C ASP A 45 -2.58 -29.71 4.40
N LYS A 46 -3.15 -30.26 5.47
CA LYS A 46 -2.77 -31.59 6.00
C LYS A 46 -2.97 -32.75 5.00
N ASN A 47 -3.79 -32.53 3.96
CA ASN A 47 -4.10 -33.50 2.93
C ASN A 47 -3.26 -33.29 1.65
N GLY A 48 -2.37 -32.29 1.64
CA GLY A 48 -1.52 -31.95 0.50
C GLY A 48 -2.18 -31.05 -0.54
N ASN A 49 -3.39 -30.54 -0.30
CA ASN A 49 -4.06 -29.61 -1.22
C ASN A 49 -3.44 -28.23 -1.14
N VAL A 50 -3.37 -27.53 -2.27
CA VAL A 50 -2.94 -26.12 -2.30
C VAL A 50 -4.03 -25.24 -1.69
N VAL A 51 -3.65 -24.43 -0.71
CA VAL A 51 -4.51 -23.42 -0.09
C VAL A 51 -3.88 -22.04 -0.23
N TYR A 52 -4.70 -21.00 -0.26
CA TYR A 52 -4.26 -19.60 -0.34
C TYR A 52 -4.50 -18.91 1.00
N ALA A 53 -3.44 -18.80 1.80
CA ALA A 53 -3.49 -18.13 3.09
C ALA A 53 -3.43 -16.61 2.91
N ASN A 54 -4.34 -15.87 3.55
CA ASN A 54 -4.29 -14.41 3.55
C ASN A 54 -3.14 -13.93 4.45
N VAL A 55 -2.17 -13.25 3.87
CA VAL A 55 -0.97 -12.74 4.57
C VAL A 55 -0.97 -11.22 4.68
N GLY A 56 -1.87 -10.52 4.00
CA GLY A 56 -1.84 -9.07 3.94
C GLY A 56 -2.89 -8.43 3.06
N GLY A 57 -2.76 -7.12 2.93
CA GLY A 57 -3.65 -6.30 2.13
C GLY A 57 -2.89 -5.26 1.34
N MET A 58 -3.51 -4.78 0.27
CA MET A 58 -3.03 -3.67 -0.51
C MET A 58 -4.14 -2.65 -0.71
N TRP A 59 -3.81 -1.39 -0.45
CA TRP A 59 -4.73 -0.26 -0.51
C TRP A 59 -4.30 0.68 -1.61
N ARG A 60 -5.23 1.02 -2.50
CA ARG A 60 -5.04 1.96 -3.59
C ARG A 60 -4.98 3.38 -3.05
N ASN A 61 -4.04 4.16 -3.55
CA ASN A 61 -3.86 5.56 -3.22
C ASN A 61 -3.56 6.38 -4.49
N ILE A 62 -3.81 7.68 -4.42
CA ILE A 62 -3.49 8.63 -5.49
C ILE A 62 -2.59 9.71 -4.88
N SER A 63 -1.43 9.93 -5.49
CA SER A 63 -0.49 10.97 -5.06
C SER A 63 -1.03 12.38 -5.33
N LYS A 64 -0.41 13.40 -4.75
CA LYS A 64 -0.76 14.81 -5.01
C LYS A 64 -0.69 15.18 -6.50
N ASN A 65 0.17 14.51 -7.26
CA ASN A 65 0.36 14.74 -8.69
C ASN A 65 -0.59 13.89 -9.56
N GLY A 66 -1.51 13.14 -8.96
CA GLY A 66 -2.46 12.28 -9.67
C GLY A 66 -1.94 10.89 -10.02
N ASN A 67 -0.67 10.59 -9.73
CA ASN A 67 -0.10 9.25 -9.99
C ASN A 67 -0.67 8.22 -9.01
N GLU A 68 -1.06 7.07 -9.54
CA GLU A 68 -1.55 5.94 -8.76
C GLU A 68 -0.40 5.18 -8.08
N PHE A 69 -0.59 4.83 -6.82
CA PHE A 69 0.30 3.95 -6.09
C PHE A 69 -0.50 3.11 -5.08
N TYR A 70 0.15 2.11 -4.51
CA TYR A 70 -0.47 1.25 -3.53
C TYR A 70 0.38 1.16 -2.27
N THR A 71 -0.30 1.05 -1.14
CA THR A 71 0.33 0.65 0.12
C THR A 71 0.09 -0.84 0.33
N LEU A 72 1.14 -1.63 0.36
CA LEU A 72 1.12 -3.06 0.65
C LEU A 72 1.50 -3.26 2.13
N ARG A 73 0.66 -3.97 2.91
CA ARG A 73 0.99 -4.37 4.28
C ARG A 73 0.96 -5.89 4.44
N ILE A 74 2.04 -6.45 4.98
CA ILE A 74 2.19 -7.88 5.29
C ILE A 74 2.78 -7.98 6.70
N GLY A 75 1.97 -8.35 7.69
CA GLY A 75 2.37 -8.28 9.10
C GLY A 75 2.80 -6.87 9.50
N GLN A 76 4.06 -6.71 9.93
CA GLN A 76 4.66 -5.43 10.29
C GLN A 76 5.35 -4.72 9.10
N LEU A 77 5.48 -5.39 7.95
CA LEU A 77 6.11 -4.83 6.77
C LEU A 77 5.11 -3.93 6.02
N LYS A 78 5.52 -2.70 5.70
CA LYS A 78 4.76 -1.73 4.91
C LYS A 78 5.62 -1.33 3.70
N LEU A 79 5.10 -1.52 2.49
CA LEU A 79 5.79 -1.22 1.24
C LEU A 79 4.94 -0.28 0.37
N LEU A 80 5.62 0.59 -0.36
CA LEU A 80 5.02 1.35 -1.46
C LEU A 80 5.19 0.55 -2.76
N VAL A 81 4.09 0.39 -3.48
CA VAL A 81 4.05 -0.38 -4.73
C VAL A 81 3.55 0.54 -5.85
N PHE A 82 4.27 0.55 -6.96
CA PHE A 82 3.94 1.34 -8.14
C PHE A 82 3.55 0.41 -9.30
N PRO A 83 2.60 0.80 -10.16
CA PRO A 83 2.29 0.06 -11.37
C PRO A 83 3.55 -0.20 -12.22
N ASN A 84 3.68 -1.40 -12.75
CA ASN A 84 4.74 -1.72 -13.70
C ASN A 84 4.26 -1.45 -15.13
N ASP A 85 4.64 -0.30 -15.68
CA ASP A 85 4.27 0.10 -17.04
C ASP A 85 5.11 -0.57 -18.14
N ARG A 86 6.10 -1.40 -17.76
CA ARG A 86 6.90 -2.17 -18.72
C ARG A 86 6.15 -3.44 -19.11
N LYS A 87 5.62 -3.46 -20.33
CA LYS A 87 5.04 -4.64 -20.99
C LYS A 87 6.11 -5.54 -21.58
#